data_AF-A0A956RF88-F1
#
_entry.id   AF-A0A956RF88-F1
#
_cell.length_a   1.000
_cell.length_b   1.000
_cell.length_c   1.000
_cell.angle_alpha   90.00
_cell.angle_beta   90.00
_cell.angle_gamma   90.00
#
_symmetry.space_group_name_H-M   'P 1'
#
loop_
_entity.id
_entity.type
_entity.pdbx_description
1 polymer ?
#
loop_
_entity_poly.entity_id
_entity_poly.type
_entity_poly.pdbx_seq_one_letter_code
_entity_poly.pdbx_strand_id
1 'polypeptide(L)'
;EELLFRGAMLDAWGLWLSSLVFAALHLPPKRTLWPWTLSSFILGVALGLLTLLTHNLGAAVAAHFVINLLNLHYITRGEEASASRVEVRVGLLRV
;
A
#
# COMPACT_ATOMS: atom_id res chain seq x y z
N GLU A 1 -4.86 9.30 -4.36
CA GLU A 1 -5.62 8.56 -3.32
C GLU A 1 -6.07 9.47 -2.19
N GLU A 2 -5.15 10.09 -1.44
CA GLU A 2 -5.51 10.87 -0.23
C GLU A 2 -6.51 12.02 -0.45
N LEU A 3 -6.45 12.74 -1.58
CA LEU A 3 -7.45 13.78 -1.90
C LEU A 3 -8.90 13.24 -1.85
N LEU A 4 -9.12 12.05 -2.41
CA LEU A 4 -10.43 11.43 -2.40
C LEU A 4 -10.77 10.90 -1.02
N PHE A 5 -9.93 10.06 -0.44
CA PHE A 5 -10.31 9.33 0.76
C PHE A 5 -10.23 10.15 2.04
N ARG A 6 -9.27 11.09 2.13
CA ARG A 6 -8.96 11.86 3.35
C ARG A 6 -9.41 13.31 3.20
N GLY A 7 -9.45 13.81 1.95
CA GLY A 7 -10.01 15.13 1.63
C GLY A 7 -11.53 15.15 1.51
N ALA A 8 -12.13 14.19 0.80
CA ALA A 8 -13.58 14.18 0.56
C ALA A 8 -14.34 13.14 1.40
N MET A 9 -13.96 11.86 1.30
CA MET A 9 -14.74 10.77 1.90
C MET A 9 -14.63 10.71 3.42
N LEU A 10 -13.48 11.07 3.99
CA LEU A 10 -13.31 11.08 5.45
C LEU A 10 -14.28 12.08 6.11
N ASP A 11 -14.48 13.23 5.49
CA ASP A 11 -15.45 14.23 5.95
C ASP A 11 -16.89 13.78 5.73
N ALA A 12 -17.21 13.27 4.53
CA ALA A 12 -18.57 12.88 4.19
C ALA A 12 -19.05 11.61 4.91
N TRP A 13 -18.19 10.60 5.04
CA TRP A 13 -18.54 9.22 5.42
C TRP A 13 -17.85 8.74 6.70
N GLY A 14 -16.95 9.55 7.26
CA GLY A 14 -16.22 9.22 8.47
C GLY A 14 -15.07 8.22 8.26
N LEU A 15 -14.32 8.01 9.34
CA LEU A 15 -13.09 7.20 9.35
C LEU A 15 -13.34 5.77 8.86
N TRP A 16 -14.28 5.07 9.46
CA TRP A 16 -14.47 3.63 9.23
C TRP A 16 -14.91 3.32 7.79
N LEU A 17 -15.89 4.05 7.27
CA LEU A 17 -16.42 3.79 5.94
C LEU A 17 -15.43 4.21 4.86
N SER A 18 -14.74 5.36 5.04
CA SER A 18 -13.64 5.77 4.15
C SER A 18 -12.52 4.71 4.10
N SER A 19 -12.08 4.20 5.26
CA SER A 19 -11.05 3.16 5.32
C SER A 19 -11.50 1.82 4.75
N LEU A 20 -12.78 1.45 4.93
CA LEU A 20 -13.33 0.21 4.37
C LEU A 20 -13.38 0.26 2.84
N VAL A 21 -13.82 1.38 2.26
CA VAL A 21 -13.84 1.55 0.80
C VAL A 21 -12.43 1.59 0.24
N PHE A 22 -11.50 2.26 0.93
CA PHE A 22 -10.08 2.23 0.58
C PHE A 22 -9.55 0.79 0.52
N ALA A 23 -9.81 -0.02 1.55
CA ALA A 23 -9.40 -1.42 1.58
C ALA A 23 -10.05 -2.25 0.48
N ALA A 24 -11.36 -2.06 0.23
CA ALA A 24 -12.09 -2.79 -0.80
C ALA A 24 -11.49 -2.59 -2.21
N LEU A 25 -11.02 -1.37 -2.51
CA LEU A 25 -10.34 -1.05 -3.77
C LEU A 25 -8.92 -1.64 -3.87
N HIS A 26 -8.37 -2.13 -2.75
CA HIS A 26 -7.09 -2.83 -2.66
C HIS A 26 -7.26 -4.35 -2.50
N LEU A 27 -8.36 -4.92 -2.98
CA LEU A 27 -8.58 -6.37 -3.00
C LEU A 27 -8.02 -6.99 -4.29
N PRO A 28 -6.86 -7.68 -4.24
CA PRO A 28 -6.32 -8.34 -5.42
C PRO A 28 -7.09 -9.63 -5.73
N PRO A 29 -7.18 -10.05 -7.01
CA PRO A 29 -7.84 -11.28 -7.40
C PRO A 29 -7.16 -12.53 -6.80
N LYS A 30 -5.84 -12.46 -6.58
CA LYS A 30 -5.06 -13.56 -5.99
C LYS A 30 -5.24 -13.56 -4.47
N ARG A 31 -5.88 -14.61 -3.93
CA ARG A 31 -6.14 -14.76 -2.49
C ARG A 31 -4.90 -14.73 -1.60
N THR A 32 -3.76 -15.20 -2.10
CA THR A 32 -2.49 -15.14 -1.36
C THR A 32 -2.04 -13.71 -1.05
N LEU A 33 -2.59 -12.72 -1.74
CA LEU A 33 -2.30 -11.30 -1.55
C LEU A 33 -3.36 -10.59 -0.69
N TRP A 34 -4.39 -11.27 -0.18
CA TRP A 34 -5.39 -10.65 0.70
C TRP A 34 -4.84 -10.06 2.01
N PRO A 35 -3.74 -10.57 2.61
CA PRO A 35 -3.08 -9.85 3.70
C PRO A 35 -2.71 -8.41 3.35
N TRP A 36 -2.43 -8.11 2.07
CA TRP A 36 -2.23 -6.74 1.58
C TRP A 36 -3.49 -5.89 1.76
N THR A 37 -4.67 -6.44 1.46
CA THR A 37 -5.95 -5.74 1.64
C THR A 37 -6.21 -5.39 3.09
N LEU A 38 -5.87 -6.30 4.01
CA LEU A 38 -5.95 -6.03 5.45
C LEU A 38 -4.97 -4.90 5.85
N SER A 39 -3.75 -4.92 5.32
CA SER A 39 -2.79 -3.84 5.53
C SER A 39 -3.30 -2.51 4.99
N SER A 40 -3.95 -2.48 3.83
CA SER A 40 -4.59 -1.29 3.28
C SER A 40 -5.71 -0.76 4.18
N PHE A 41 -6.51 -1.62 4.82
CA PHE A 41 -7.49 -1.18 5.81
C PHE A 41 -6.82 -0.51 7.02
N ILE A 42 -5.82 -1.15 7.61
CA ILE A 42 -5.09 -0.63 8.77
C ILE A 42 -4.43 0.72 8.43
N LEU A 43 -3.78 0.83 7.27
CA LEU A 43 -3.19 2.08 6.82
C LEU A 43 -4.26 3.13 6.50
N GLY A 44 -5.39 2.75 5.92
CA GLY A 44 -6.51 3.66 5.71
C GLY A 44 -7.01 4.28 7.02
N VAL A 45 -7.07 3.50 8.11
CA VAL A 45 -7.43 4.00 9.45
C VAL A 45 -6.32 4.90 9.98
N ALA A 46 -5.05 4.48 9.90
CA ALA A 46 -3.92 5.27 10.40
C ALA A 46 -3.77 6.62 9.68
N LEU A 47 -3.92 6.66 8.36
CA LEU A 47 -3.87 7.89 7.57
C LEU A 47 -5.07 8.79 7.86
N GLY A 48 -6.27 8.22 8.04
CA GLY A 48 -7.45 8.96 8.46
C GLY A 48 -7.27 9.60 9.84
N LEU A 49 -6.76 8.84 10.81
CA LEU A 49 -6.42 9.37 12.15
C LEU A 49 -5.34 10.46 12.07
N LEU A 50 -4.31 10.27 11.23
CA LEU A 50 -3.27 11.27 11.01
C LEU A 50 -3.88 12.58 10.50
N THR A 51 -4.77 12.52 9.50
CA THR A 51 -5.48 13.72 8.99
C THR A 51 -6.34 14.38 10.07
N LEU A 52 -7.09 13.59 10.86
CA LEU A 52 -7.96 14.14 11.92
C LEU A 52 -7.16 14.78 13.06
N LEU A 53 -6.08 14.15 13.50
CA LEU A 53 -5.26 14.63 14.61
C LEU A 53 -4.41 15.85 14.24
N THR A 54 -3.95 15.92 12.99
CA THR A 54 -3.09 17.02 12.53
C THR A 54 -3.87 18.14 11.86
N HIS A 55 -5.14 17.91 11.53
CA HIS A 55 -5.96 18.76 10.65
C HIS A 55 -5.23 19.11 9.33
N ASN A 56 -4.37 18.21 8.85
CA ASN A 56 -3.50 18.46 7.71
C ASN A 56 -3.53 17.28 6.74
N LEU A 57 -4.12 17.51 5.56
CA LEU A 57 -4.16 16.51 4.48
C LEU A 57 -2.77 16.18 3.95
N GLY A 58 -1.86 17.16 3.91
CA GLY A 58 -0.48 17.00 3.45
C GLY A 58 0.31 15.99 4.28
N ALA A 59 0.01 15.85 5.57
CA ALA A 59 0.64 14.83 6.43
C ALA A 59 0.31 13.41 5.95
N ALA A 60 -0.96 13.15 5.61
CA ALA A 60 -1.38 11.86 5.07
C ALA A 60 -0.84 11.61 3.65
N VAL A 61 -0.78 12.66 2.81
CA VAL A 61 -0.15 12.58 1.48
C VAL A 61 1.33 12.18 1.59
N ALA A 62 2.10 12.85 2.44
CA ALA A 62 3.52 12.55 2.62
C ALA A 62 3.72 11.14 3.20
N ALA A 63 2.96 10.76 4.23
CA ALA A 63 3.05 9.44 4.83
C ALA A 63 2.73 8.32 3.83
N HIS A 64 1.63 8.45 3.08
CA HIS A 64 1.26 7.47 2.06
C HIS A 64 2.30 7.40 0.94
N PHE A 65 2.80 8.54 0.47
CA PHE A 65 3.86 8.57 -0.54
C PHE A 65 5.11 7.81 -0.07
N VAL A 66 5.57 8.05 1.16
CA VAL A 66 6.75 7.38 1.73
C VAL A 66 6.52 5.88 1.87
N ILE A 67 5.35 5.45 2.36
CA ILE A 67 5.02 4.03 2.47
C ILE A 67 5.07 3.36 1.09
N ASN A 68 4.46 3.97 0.08
CA ASN A 68 4.47 3.42 -1.28
C ASN A 68 5.86 3.40 -1.87
N LEU A 69 6.66 4.44 -1.67
CA LEU A 69 8.06 4.49 -2.12
C LEU A 69 8.88 3.35 -1.52
N LEU A 70 8.76 3.13 -0.19
CA LEU A 70 9.48 2.06 0.49
C LEU A 70 9.01 0.67 0.04
N ASN A 71 7.70 0.48 -0.13
CA ASN A 71 7.14 -0.78 -0.62
C ASN A 71 7.64 -1.10 -2.03
N LEU A 72 7.59 -0.12 -2.95
CA LEU A 72 8.05 -0.32 -4.33
C LEU A 72 9.55 -0.62 -4.36
N HIS A 73 10.35 0.14 -3.62
CA HIS A 73 11.80 -0.07 -3.52
C HIS A 73 12.16 -1.46 -2.96
N TYR A 74 11.39 -1.96 -1.98
CA TYR A 74 11.58 -3.29 -1.44
C TYR A 74 11.22 -4.39 -2.47
N ILE A 75 10.10 -4.24 -3.16
CA ILE A 75 9.61 -5.21 -4.14
C ILE A 75 10.59 -5.31 -5.32
N THR A 76 11.00 -4.19 -5.91
CA THR A 76 11.87 -4.19 -7.10
C THR A 76 13.24 -4.80 -6.82
N ARG A 77 13.82 -4.56 -5.64
CA ARG A 77 15.08 -5.20 -5.22
C ARG A 77 14.95 -6.70 -5.00
N GLY A 78 13.80 -7.17 -4.51
CA GLY A 78 13.50 -8.59 -4.35
C GLY A 78 13.41 -9.32 -5.69
N GLU A 79 12.89 -8.67 -6.72
CA GLU A 79 12.80 -9.21 -8.07
C GLU A 79 14.18 -9.34 -8.73
N GLU A 80 15.04 -8.33 -8.64
CA GLU A 80 16.42 -8.39 -9.17
C GLU A 80 17.24 -9.54 -8.56
N ALA A 81 17.14 -9.72 -7.24
CA ALA A 81 17.80 -10.83 -6.53
C ALA A 81 17.23 -12.21 -6.87
N SER A 82 15.96 -12.27 -7.31
CA SER A 82 15.32 -13.53 -7.73
C SER A 82 15.65 -13.87 -9.17
N ALA A 83 15.65 -12.87 -10.06
CA ALA A 83 16.04 -13.02 -11.47
C ALA A 83 17.50 -13.49 -11.60
N SER A 84 18.42 -12.85 -10.87
CA SER A 84 19.84 -13.26 -10.85
C SER A 84 20.05 -14.70 -10.36
N ARG A 85 19.32 -15.15 -9.32
CA ARG A 85 19.38 -16.54 -8.85
C ARG A 85 18.89 -17.55 -9.88
N VAL A 86 17.83 -17.22 -10.63
CA VAL A 86 17.30 -18.07 -11.69
C VAL A 86 18.31 -18.20 -12.83
N GLU A 87 18.92 -17.09 -13.25
CA GLU A 87 19.94 -17.08 -14.30
C GLU A 87 21.15 -17.95 -13.93
N VAL A 88 21.69 -17.82 -12.72
CA VAL A 88 22.80 -18.66 -12.23
C VAL A 88 22.43 -20.15 -12.24
N ARG A 89 21.21 -20.51 -11.80
CA ARG A 89 20.75 -21.90 -11.77
C ARG A 89 20.59 -22.49 -13.17
N VAL A 90 20.06 -21.72 -14.12
CA VAL A 90 19.91 -22.15 -15.52
C VAL A 90 21.28 -22.30 -16.19
N GLY A 91 22.22 -21.40 -15.90
CA GLY A 91 23.60 -21.52 -16.38
C GLY A 91 24.30 -22.79 -15.88
N LEU A 92 24.11 -23.15 -14.61
CA LEU A 92 24.68 -24.36 -14.01
C LEU A 92 24.11 -25.66 -14.59
N LEU A 93 22.84 -25.67 -15.01
CA LEU A 93 22.17 -26.83 -15.61
C LEU A 93 22.52 -27.05 -17.09
N ARG A 94 23.23 -26.10 -17.72
CA ARG A 94 23.63 -26.16 -19.13
C ARG A 94 25.08 -26.62 -19.35
N VAL A 95 25.79 -26.99 -18.28
CA VAL A 95 27.16 -27.56 -18.30
C VAL A 95 27.08 -29.05 -18.00
#